data_AF-A0A5Y0ZJC7-F1
#
_entry.id   AF-A0A5Y0ZJC7-F1
#
_cell.length_a   1.000
_cell.length_b   1.000
_cell.length_c   1.000
_cell.angle_alpha   90.00
_cell.angle_beta   90.00
_cell.angle_gamma   90.00
#
_symmetry.space_group_name_H-M   'P 1'
#
loop_
_entity.id
_entity.type
_entity.pdbx_description
1 polymer ?
#
loop_
_entity_poly.entity_id
_entity_poly.type
_entity_poly.pdbx_seq_one_letter_code
_entity_poly.pdbx_strand_id
1 'polypeptide(L)'
;MKDMKAVVVFTGKDLNIMRTEGGSGYWHARTDRLNDADYLIAVRNRRETWAVKDLEHGTAFLIAKITGCFKSPDYDDRNVITFDEYAEIHTPKAWKMLTDGQRYPVAYLSAQEAFLRIGVTPEQLEWKKFHPSSPSVPNTVIPGLAEEKTEKLSLNEAIERAKKDISNATGIDSSAITISIKI
;
A
#
# COMPACT_ATOMS: atom_id res chain seq x y z
N MET A 1 14.85 -15.54 17.75
CA MET A 1 14.16 -15.15 16.50
C MET A 1 13.83 -13.68 16.61
N LYS A 2 13.91 -12.90 15.52
CA LYS A 2 13.54 -11.47 15.56
C LYS A 2 12.06 -11.36 15.94
N ASP A 3 11.74 -10.61 16.98
CA ASP A 3 10.35 -10.32 17.34
C ASP A 3 9.77 -9.43 16.24
N MET A 4 8.97 -10.04 15.36
CA MET A 4 8.30 -9.33 14.28
C MET A 4 7.21 -8.43 14.83
N LYS A 5 7.05 -7.26 14.23
CA LYS A 5 6.12 -6.21 14.67
C LYS A 5 5.01 -6.05 13.65
N ALA A 6 3.80 -5.80 14.14
CA ALA A 6 2.65 -5.51 13.33
C ALA A 6 2.12 -4.11 13.63
N VAL A 7 1.77 -3.38 12.57
CA VAL A 7 0.96 -2.16 12.65
C VAL A 7 -0.46 -2.50 12.22
N VAL A 8 -1.43 -2.18 13.07
CA VAL A 8 -2.86 -2.37 12.78
C VAL A 8 -3.45 -1.02 12.41
N VAL A 9 -4.14 -0.94 11.28
CA VAL A 9 -4.74 0.31 10.80
C VAL A 9 -6.25 0.19 10.65
N PHE A 10 -6.97 1.24 11.05
CA PHE A 10 -8.43 1.28 10.98
C PHE A 10 -8.89 2.15 9.82
N THR A 11 -9.01 1.53 8.63
CA THR A 11 -9.08 2.21 7.35
C THR A 11 -10.45 2.09 6.67
N GLY A 12 -10.90 3.20 6.08
CA GLY A 12 -12.05 3.24 5.18
C GLY A 12 -11.71 2.84 3.74
N LYS A 13 -10.43 2.60 3.41
CA LYS A 13 -9.94 2.35 2.05
C LYS A 13 -9.82 0.86 1.78
N ASP A 14 -10.15 0.42 0.57
CA ASP A 14 -9.92 -0.95 0.12
C ASP A 14 -8.56 -1.09 -0.59
N LEU A 15 -8.27 -2.31 -1.07
CA LEU A 15 -7.00 -2.59 -1.75
C LEU A 15 -6.85 -1.81 -3.07
N ASN A 16 -7.94 -1.51 -3.79
CA ASN A 16 -7.88 -0.77 -5.05
C ASN A 16 -7.49 0.69 -4.80
N ILE A 17 -8.06 1.31 -3.77
CA ILE A 17 -7.66 2.67 -3.35
C ILE A 17 -6.20 2.65 -2.90
N MET A 18 -5.80 1.67 -2.08
CA MET A 18 -4.39 1.53 -1.66
C MET A 18 -3.45 1.38 -2.86
N ARG A 19 -3.88 0.67 -3.92
CA ARG A 19 -3.11 0.52 -5.15
C ARG A 19 -2.85 1.87 -5.83
N THR A 20 -3.87 2.70 -5.93
CA THR A 20 -3.77 4.05 -6.52
C THR A 20 -2.91 4.98 -5.69
N GLU A 21 -2.97 4.85 -4.36
CA GLU A 21 -2.21 5.69 -3.42
C GLU A 21 -0.77 5.21 -3.18
N GLY A 22 -0.37 4.08 -3.77
CA GLY A 22 0.95 3.47 -3.57
C GLY A 22 1.13 2.74 -2.24
N GLY A 23 0.06 2.53 -1.47
CA GLY A 23 0.07 1.82 -0.20
C GLY A 23 -1.11 2.17 0.71
N SER A 24 -0.97 1.89 2.00
CA SER A 24 -1.98 2.22 3.01
C SER A 24 -1.67 3.55 3.67
N GLY A 25 -2.46 4.58 3.40
CA GLY A 25 -2.34 5.92 3.99
C GLY A 25 -3.71 6.52 4.34
N TYR A 26 -3.83 7.73 4.88
CA TYR A 26 -2.84 8.78 5.19
C TYR A 26 -2.66 8.87 6.71
N TRP A 27 -1.68 8.16 7.26
CA TRP A 27 -1.59 7.92 8.70
C TRP A 27 -0.79 9.00 9.43
N HIS A 28 -1.39 9.55 10.48
CA HIS A 28 -0.66 10.34 11.48
C HIS A 28 0.03 9.38 12.46
N ALA A 29 1.20 8.89 12.05
CA ALA A 29 1.98 7.88 12.75
C ALA A 29 3.47 8.22 12.65
N ARG A 30 4.27 7.76 13.62
CA ARG A 30 5.72 8.01 13.59
C ARG A 30 6.40 7.10 12.58
N THR A 31 7.17 7.68 11.67
CA THR A 31 7.89 7.00 10.58
C THR A 31 8.84 5.92 11.07
N ASP A 32 9.51 6.14 12.21
CA ASP A 32 10.41 5.16 12.84
C ASP A 32 9.69 3.86 13.21
N ARG A 33 8.51 3.95 13.82
CA ARG A 33 7.70 2.77 14.19
C ARG A 33 7.09 2.06 13.00
N LEU A 34 6.78 2.80 11.93
CA LEU A 34 6.27 2.21 10.68
C LEU A 34 7.36 1.43 9.94
N ASN A 35 8.58 1.97 9.86
CA ASN A 35 9.71 1.31 9.20
C ASN A 35 10.24 0.10 9.97
N ASP A 36 9.98 0.04 11.28
CA ASP A 36 10.34 -1.08 12.15
C ASP A 36 9.25 -2.18 12.19
N ALA A 37 8.08 -1.93 11.60
CA ALA A 37 7.02 -2.92 11.48
C ALA A 37 7.24 -3.84 10.27
N ASP A 38 7.02 -5.14 10.46
CA ASP A 38 7.17 -6.14 9.40
C ASP A 38 5.81 -6.43 8.71
N TYR A 39 4.70 -6.26 9.44
CA TYR A 39 3.35 -6.53 8.93
C TYR A 39 2.38 -5.36 9.12
N LEU A 40 1.51 -5.17 8.14
CA LEU A 40 0.33 -4.32 8.19
C LEU A 40 -0.91 -5.20 8.34
N ILE A 41 -1.80 -4.88 9.28
CA ILE A 41 -3.13 -5.49 9.38
C ILE A 41 -4.18 -4.40 9.15
N ALA A 42 -4.92 -4.48 8.04
CA ALA A 42 -5.96 -3.51 7.73
C ALA A 42 -7.32 -3.99 8.25
N VAL A 43 -7.99 -3.08 8.95
CA VAL A 43 -9.30 -3.31 9.57
C VAL A 43 -10.29 -2.28 9.05
N ARG A 44 -11.48 -2.72 8.67
CA ARG A 44 -12.48 -1.89 7.98
C ARG A 44 -13.11 -0.86 8.92
N ASN A 45 -12.89 0.42 8.64
CA ASN A 45 -13.54 1.54 9.31
C ASN A 45 -14.62 2.17 8.42
N ARG A 46 -15.90 1.95 8.75
CA ARG A 46 -17.05 2.55 8.04
C ARG A 46 -17.50 3.92 8.54
N ARG A 47 -16.81 4.58 9.49
CA ARG A 47 -17.35 5.80 10.14
C ARG A 47 -17.45 6.99 9.20
N GLU A 48 -16.54 7.11 8.24
CA GLU A 48 -16.53 8.21 7.28
C GLU A 48 -17.50 7.97 6.12
N THR A 49 -18.01 9.04 5.52
CA THR A 49 -18.94 8.97 4.38
C THR A 49 -18.29 8.39 3.12
N TRP A 50 -17.02 8.70 2.89
CA TRP A 50 -16.20 8.20 1.78
C TRP A 50 -15.70 6.77 1.97
N ALA A 51 -15.85 6.20 3.18
CA ALA A 51 -15.33 4.87 3.46
C ALA A 51 -16.14 3.77 2.76
N VAL A 52 -15.43 2.78 2.22
CA VAL A 52 -16.00 1.58 1.60
C VAL A 52 -16.88 0.83 2.62
N LYS A 53 -18.02 0.29 2.16
CA LYS A 53 -19.05 -0.37 3.00
C LYS A 53 -19.23 -1.87 2.70
N ASP A 54 -18.24 -2.45 2.03
CA ASP A 54 -18.17 -3.86 1.62
C ASP A 54 -18.19 -4.86 2.79
N LEU A 55 -17.59 -4.49 3.91
CA LEU A 55 -17.44 -5.33 5.10
C LEU A 55 -18.02 -4.66 6.35
N GLU A 56 -18.31 -5.44 7.39
CA GLU A 56 -18.74 -4.89 8.68
C GLU A 56 -17.64 -4.04 9.33
N HIS A 57 -18.05 -3.01 10.08
CA HIS A 57 -17.12 -2.16 10.84
C HIS A 57 -16.32 -3.01 11.83
N GLY A 58 -14.99 -2.87 11.81
CA GLY A 58 -14.09 -3.63 12.68
C GLY A 58 -13.63 -4.97 12.11
N THR A 59 -14.00 -5.34 10.89
CA THR A 59 -13.54 -6.57 10.23
C THR A 59 -12.12 -6.43 9.69
N ALA A 60 -11.20 -7.31 10.09
CA ALA A 60 -9.88 -7.38 9.45
C ALA A 60 -10.03 -8.06 8.09
N PHE A 61 -9.43 -7.45 7.07
CA PHE A 61 -9.61 -7.87 5.68
C PHE A 61 -8.30 -8.08 4.90
N LEU A 62 -7.19 -7.59 5.44
CA LEU A 62 -5.89 -7.62 4.77
C LEU A 62 -4.77 -7.79 5.80
N ILE A 63 -3.83 -8.68 5.51
CA ILE A 63 -2.50 -8.68 6.12
C ILE A 63 -1.49 -8.42 5.00
N ALA A 64 -0.53 -7.52 5.19
CA ALA A 64 0.48 -7.21 4.18
C ALA A 64 1.89 -7.17 4.77
N LYS A 65 2.90 -7.49 3.95
CA LYS A 65 4.32 -7.42 4.34
C LYS A 65 4.88 -6.05 4.01
N ILE A 66 5.31 -5.33 5.03
CA ILE A 66 5.74 -3.94 4.89
C ILE A 66 7.12 -3.89 4.23
N THR A 67 7.26 -2.99 3.26
CA THR A 67 8.55 -2.67 2.62
C THR A 67 9.11 -1.34 3.08
N GLY A 68 8.30 -0.49 3.71
CA GLY A 68 8.69 0.80 4.26
C GLY A 68 7.51 1.76 4.39
N CYS A 69 7.81 3.05 4.47
CA CYS A 69 6.82 4.10 4.34
C CYS A 69 7.42 5.37 3.73
N PHE A 70 6.56 6.22 3.16
CA PHE A 70 6.94 7.54 2.65
C PHE A 70 5.95 8.61 3.14
N LYS A 71 6.39 9.87 3.05
CA LYS A 71 5.56 11.03 3.38
C LYS A 71 4.62 11.36 2.24
N SER A 72 3.34 11.55 2.55
CA SER A 72 2.35 11.92 1.55
C SER A 72 2.71 13.24 0.90
N PRO A 73 2.80 13.34 -0.43
CA PRO A 73 3.07 14.60 -1.12
C PRO A 73 1.93 15.62 -0.92
N ASP A 74 0.70 15.13 -0.71
CA ASP A 74 -0.48 15.98 -0.50
C ASP A 74 -0.68 16.37 0.97
N TYR A 75 0.03 15.71 1.90
CA TYR A 75 -0.20 15.86 3.35
C TYR A 75 1.11 15.64 4.15
N ASP A 76 1.84 16.73 4.44
CA ASP A 76 3.18 16.71 5.06
C ASP A 76 3.28 15.91 6.38
N ASP A 77 2.20 15.85 7.16
CA ASP A 77 2.16 15.15 8.45
C ASP A 77 1.75 13.68 8.34
N ARG A 78 1.39 13.19 7.15
CA ARG A 78 0.86 11.85 6.93
C ARG A 78 1.83 10.93 6.23
N ASN A 79 1.81 9.67 6.63
CA ASN A 79 2.62 8.63 6.03
C ASN A 79 1.74 7.64 5.27
N VAL A 80 2.29 7.12 4.18
CA VAL A 80 1.75 5.98 3.43
C VAL A 80 2.68 4.80 3.69
N ILE A 81 2.09 3.70 4.18
CA ILE A 81 2.80 2.44 4.45
C ILE A 81 2.84 1.63 3.16
N THR A 82 4.03 1.28 2.70
CA THR A 82 4.23 0.49 1.48
C THR A 82 4.37 -0.99 1.80
N PHE A 83 3.90 -1.84 0.89
CA PHE A 83 3.98 -3.29 0.98
C PHE A 83 4.03 -3.89 -0.43
N ASP A 84 4.60 -5.08 -0.58
CA ASP A 84 4.74 -5.77 -1.87
C ASP A 84 4.00 -7.12 -1.93
N GLU A 85 3.57 -7.63 -0.78
CA GLU A 85 2.79 -8.85 -0.63
C GLU A 85 1.65 -8.63 0.34
N TYR A 86 0.53 -9.28 0.06
CA TYR A 86 -0.63 -9.27 0.93
C TYR A 86 -1.40 -10.58 0.89
N ALA A 87 -2.11 -10.87 1.96
CA ALA A 87 -3.09 -11.94 2.05
C ALA A 87 -4.43 -11.35 2.44
N GLU A 88 -5.48 -11.79 1.76
CA GLU A 88 -6.85 -11.45 2.12
C GLU A 88 -7.30 -12.36 3.27
N ILE A 89 -7.94 -11.75 4.27
CA ILE A 89 -8.48 -12.46 5.41
C ILE A 89 -9.91 -11.98 5.66
N HIS A 90 -10.64 -12.66 6.54
CA HIS A 90 -11.94 -12.21 6.96
C HIS A 90 -12.14 -12.52 8.45
N THR A 91 -11.82 -11.56 9.32
CA THR A 91 -12.01 -11.71 10.77
C THR A 91 -12.91 -10.59 11.31
N PRO A 92 -14.20 -10.86 11.56
CA PRO A 92 -15.10 -9.89 12.18
C PRO A 92 -14.62 -9.45 13.57
N LYS A 93 -14.98 -8.22 13.98
CA LYS A 93 -14.64 -7.64 15.29
C LYS A 93 -13.13 -7.55 15.62
N ALA A 94 -12.25 -7.78 14.64
CA ALA A 94 -10.80 -7.74 14.82
C ALA A 94 -10.28 -6.43 15.43
N TRP A 95 -10.88 -5.26 15.13
CA TRP A 95 -10.44 -4.00 15.77
C TRP A 95 -10.55 -4.06 17.30
N LYS A 96 -11.66 -4.60 17.82
CA LYS A 96 -11.89 -4.77 19.25
C LYS A 96 -10.93 -5.81 19.82
N MET A 97 -10.69 -6.91 19.11
CA MET A 97 -9.77 -7.97 19.56
C MET A 97 -8.32 -7.47 19.64
N LEU A 98 -7.85 -6.78 18.60
CA LEU A 98 -6.47 -6.31 18.48
C LEU A 98 -6.16 -5.13 19.42
N THR A 99 -7.12 -4.23 19.64
CA THR A 99 -6.85 -2.91 20.24
C THR A 99 -7.72 -2.55 21.44
N ASP A 100 -8.61 -3.45 21.85
CA ASP A 100 -9.70 -3.18 22.80
C ASP A 100 -10.63 -2.01 22.38
N GLY A 101 -10.64 -1.67 21.09
CA GLY A 101 -11.49 -0.60 20.56
C GLY A 101 -10.92 0.79 20.80
N GLN A 102 -9.59 0.92 20.81
CA GLN A 102 -8.93 2.22 20.94
C GLN A 102 -9.47 3.26 19.95
N ARG A 103 -9.36 4.54 20.31
CA ARG A 103 -9.85 5.66 19.48
C ARG A 103 -8.96 5.98 18.29
N TYR A 104 -7.64 5.86 18.44
CA TYR A 104 -6.69 6.22 17.39
C TYR A 104 -6.63 5.12 16.32
N PRO A 105 -6.58 5.48 15.03
CA PRO A 105 -6.76 4.50 13.96
C PRO A 105 -5.49 3.69 13.65
N VAL A 106 -4.44 3.78 14.47
CA VAL A 106 -3.17 3.07 14.30
C VAL A 106 -2.78 2.42 15.63
N ALA A 107 -2.47 1.13 15.61
CA ALA A 107 -2.01 0.35 16.76
C ALA A 107 -0.68 -0.34 16.41
N TYR A 108 0.11 -0.66 17.43
CA TYR A 108 1.34 -1.45 17.29
C TYR A 108 1.29 -2.63 18.23
N LEU A 109 1.61 -3.81 17.70
CA LEU A 109 1.59 -5.09 18.41
C LEU A 109 2.81 -5.90 17.99
N SER A 110 3.12 -6.97 18.73
CA SER A 110 3.92 -8.05 18.13
C SER A 110 3.07 -8.76 17.08
N ALA A 111 3.70 -9.22 16.00
CA ALA A 111 3.01 -9.94 14.94
C ALA A 111 2.38 -11.24 15.46
N GLN A 112 3.11 -11.96 16.32
CA GLN A 112 2.61 -13.19 16.94
C GLN A 112 1.34 -12.96 17.75
N GLU A 113 1.31 -11.93 18.60
CA GLU A 113 0.13 -11.60 19.40
C GLU A 113 -1.04 -11.17 18.51
N ALA A 114 -0.77 -10.37 17.49
CA ALA A 114 -1.79 -9.90 16.58
C ALA A 114 -2.46 -11.08 15.85
N PHE A 115 -1.66 -12.00 15.29
CA PHE A 115 -2.14 -13.19 14.58
C PHE A 115 -2.91 -14.15 15.50
N LEU A 116 -2.41 -14.38 16.71
CA LEU A 116 -3.10 -15.19 17.72
C LEU A 116 -4.49 -14.62 18.04
N ARG A 117 -4.58 -13.31 18.28
CA ARG A 117 -5.84 -12.64 18.63
C ARG A 117 -6.90 -12.72 17.53
N ILE A 118 -6.50 -12.76 16.26
CA ILE A 118 -7.44 -12.82 15.13
C ILE A 118 -7.58 -14.24 14.55
N GLY A 119 -6.95 -15.23 15.18
CA GLY A 119 -7.04 -16.64 14.76
C GLY A 119 -6.40 -16.93 13.41
N VAL A 120 -5.33 -16.21 13.05
CA VAL A 120 -4.62 -16.39 11.78
C VAL A 120 -3.32 -17.15 12.00
N THR A 121 -3.06 -18.12 11.12
CA THR A 121 -1.80 -18.85 11.03
C THR A 121 -1.05 -18.38 9.78
N PRO A 122 0.11 -17.69 9.91
CA PRO A 122 0.81 -17.10 8.77
C PRO A 122 1.15 -18.07 7.64
N GLU A 123 1.42 -19.33 8.00
CA GLU A 123 1.76 -20.40 7.06
C GLU A 123 0.58 -20.84 6.19
N GLN A 124 -0.65 -20.50 6.59
CA GLN A 124 -1.88 -20.81 5.87
C GLN A 124 -2.35 -19.63 4.99
N LEU A 125 -1.65 -18.49 5.04
CA LEU A 125 -2.01 -17.32 4.25
C LEU A 125 -1.61 -17.48 2.79
N GLU A 126 -2.56 -17.21 1.89
CA GLU A 126 -2.32 -17.11 0.46
C GLU A 126 -1.76 -15.73 0.11
N TRP A 127 -0.43 -15.64 -0.03
CA TRP A 127 0.25 -14.39 -0.37
C TRP A 127 0.12 -14.06 -1.86
N LYS A 128 -0.43 -12.89 -2.15
CA LYS A 128 -0.57 -12.27 -3.47
C LYS A 128 0.40 -11.10 -3.58
N LYS A 129 0.94 -10.87 -4.78
CA LYS A 129 1.78 -9.69 -5.05
C LYS A 129 0.94 -8.41 -5.11
N PHE A 130 1.43 -7.37 -4.46
CA PHE A 130 0.91 -6.02 -4.57
C PHE A 130 1.73 -5.24 -5.58
N HIS A 131 1.06 -4.75 -6.62
CA HIS A 131 1.65 -3.83 -7.60
C HIS A 131 0.95 -2.49 -7.44
N PRO A 132 1.59 -1.47 -6.85
CA PRO A 132 1.02 -0.14 -6.81
C PRO A 132 0.83 0.35 -8.25
N SER A 133 -0.26 1.08 -8.47
CA SER A 133 -0.44 1.76 -9.74
C SER A 133 0.69 2.77 -9.85
N SER A 134 1.45 2.74 -10.94
CA SER A 134 2.25 3.94 -11.29
C SER A 134 1.26 5.11 -11.33
N PRO A 135 1.62 6.31 -10.83
CA PRO A 135 0.72 7.46 -10.89
C PRO A 135 0.42 7.77 -12.36
N SER A 136 -0.66 7.17 -12.86
CA SER A 136 -1.28 7.55 -14.11
C SER A 136 -2.02 8.84 -13.80
N VAL A 137 -1.52 9.94 -14.38
CA VAL A 137 -2.32 11.12 -14.67
C VAL A 137 -3.73 10.67 -15.09
N PRO A 138 -4.80 11.26 -14.55
CA PRO A 138 -6.16 10.75 -14.70
C PRO A 138 -6.57 10.82 -16.18
N ASN A 139 -6.54 9.68 -16.86
CA ASN A 139 -7.18 9.55 -18.16
C ASN A 139 -8.68 9.40 -17.93
N THR A 140 -9.42 10.37 -18.48
CA THR A 140 -10.87 10.36 -18.57
C THR A 140 -11.37 9.05 -19.18
N VAL A 141 -12.38 8.47 -18.54
CA VAL A 141 -13.01 7.20 -18.92
C VAL A 141 -13.64 7.31 -20.31
N ILE A 142 -13.33 6.38 -21.22
CA ILE A 142 -14.22 5.99 -22.32
C ILE A 142 -14.50 4.48 -22.16
N PRO A 143 -15.76 4.01 -22.12
CA PRO A 143 -16.07 2.60 -22.02
C PRO A 143 -16.06 1.93 -23.39
N GLY A 144 -15.28 0.86 -23.54
CA GLY A 144 -15.32 0.00 -24.74
C GLY A 144 -14.08 -0.87 -24.91
N LEU A 145 -14.12 -2.07 -24.32
CA LEU A 145 -13.49 -3.33 -24.77
C LEU A 145 -12.23 -3.26 -25.67
N ALA A 146 -11.07 -3.65 -25.12
CA ALA A 146 -10.25 -4.75 -25.64
C ALA A 146 -9.06 -5.03 -24.70
N GLU A 147 -8.75 -6.31 -24.49
CA GLU A 147 -7.55 -6.78 -23.78
C GLU A 147 -6.29 -6.30 -24.52
N GLU A 148 -5.46 -5.46 -23.89
CA GLU A 148 -4.18 -5.06 -24.49
C GLU A 148 -3.05 -6.00 -24.03
N LYS A 149 -2.48 -6.69 -25.02
CA LYS A 149 -1.17 -7.34 -24.98
C LYS A 149 -0.15 -6.37 -24.41
N THR A 150 0.61 -6.82 -23.41
CA THR A 150 1.74 -6.08 -22.85
C THR A 150 2.87 -6.04 -23.88
N GLU A 151 2.82 -5.09 -24.82
CA GLU A 151 3.94 -4.81 -25.71
C GLU A 151 5.08 -4.23 -24.87
N LYS A 152 6.16 -5.02 -24.73
CA LYS A 152 7.41 -4.52 -24.14
C LYS A 152 7.97 -3.48 -25.09
N LEU A 153 8.12 -2.24 -24.60
CA LEU A 153 8.82 -1.18 -25.29
C LEU A 153 10.20 -1.66 -25.76
N SER A 154 10.60 -1.25 -26.95
CA SER A 154 11.97 -1.46 -27.41
C SER A 154 12.95 -0.69 -26.52
N LEU A 155 14.21 -1.13 -26.49
CA LEU A 155 15.25 -0.50 -25.66
C LEU A 155 15.39 1.01 -25.95
N ASN A 156 15.25 1.41 -27.22
CA ASN A 156 15.33 2.81 -27.62
C ASN A 156 14.14 3.63 -27.12
N GLU A 157 12.92 3.09 -27.18
CA GLU A 157 11.73 3.77 -26.65
C GLU A 157 11.79 3.92 -25.12
N ALA A 158 12.33 2.90 -24.43
CA ALA A 158 12.55 2.96 -23.00
C ALA A 158 13.60 4.03 -22.63
N ILE A 159 14.69 4.15 -23.41
CA ILE A 159 15.73 5.17 -23.21
C ILE A 159 15.17 6.57 -23.43
N GLU A 160 14.43 6.80 -24.52
CA GLU A 160 13.87 8.12 -24.82
C GLU A 160 12.83 8.57 -23.80
N ARG A 161 12.00 7.64 -23.31
CA ARG A 161 11.09 7.91 -22.20
C ARG A 161 11.84 8.29 -20.92
N ALA A 162 12.87 7.53 -20.56
CA ALA A 162 13.67 7.81 -19.36
C ALA A 162 14.38 9.17 -19.44
N LYS A 163 14.94 9.54 -20.60
CA LYS A 163 15.53 10.88 -20.79
C LYS A 163 14.51 12.00 -20.62
N LYS A 164 13.29 11.82 -21.16
CA LYS A 164 12.21 12.80 -21.03
C LYS A 164 11.78 12.96 -19.57
N ASP A 165 11.67 11.86 -18.83
CA ASP A 165 11.28 11.90 -17.42
C ASP A 165 12.34 12.61 -16.56
N ILE A 166 13.64 12.33 -16.80
CA ILE A 166 14.74 13.04 -16.13
C ILE A 166 14.76 14.52 -16.53
N SER A 167 14.52 14.84 -17.80
CA SER A 167 14.45 16.22 -18.29
C SER A 167 13.38 17.03 -17.57
N ASN A 168 12.16 16.48 -17.44
CA ASN A 168 11.07 17.13 -16.73
C ASN A 168 11.37 17.33 -15.23
N ALA A 169 12.04 16.36 -14.59
CA ALA A 169 12.35 16.42 -13.16
C ALA A 169 13.50 17.36 -12.82
N THR A 170 14.44 17.57 -13.76
CA THR A 170 15.70 18.29 -13.50
C THR A 170 15.82 19.61 -14.24
N GLY A 171 14.96 19.86 -15.23
CA GLY A 171 15.04 21.02 -16.12
C GLY A 171 16.20 20.94 -17.13
N ILE A 172 16.94 19.83 -17.18
CA ILE A 172 18.02 19.60 -18.15
C ILE A 172 17.40 19.15 -19.46
N ASP A 173 17.82 19.72 -20.59
CA ASP A 173 17.30 19.34 -21.90
C ASP A 173 17.57 17.84 -22.20
N SER A 174 16.58 17.13 -22.74
CA SER A 174 16.67 15.69 -22.98
C SER A 174 17.80 15.30 -23.94
N SER A 175 18.18 16.19 -24.86
CA SER A 175 19.32 15.97 -25.77
C SER A 175 20.68 16.01 -25.05
N ALA A 176 20.74 16.61 -23.86
CA ALA A 176 21.94 16.66 -23.02
C ALA A 176 22.06 15.45 -22.07
N ILE A 177 21.09 14.53 -22.07
CA ILE A 177 21.04 13.37 -21.14
C ILE A 177 21.51 12.10 -21.86
N THR A 178 22.54 11.45 -21.32
CA THR A 178 23.05 10.16 -21.82
C THR A 178 22.79 9.05 -20.80
N ILE A 179 22.11 7.98 -21.24
CA ILE A 179 21.86 6.78 -20.43
C ILE A 179 22.70 5.64 -21.00
N SER A 180 23.56 5.05 -20.16
CA SER A 180 24.37 3.87 -20.53
C SER A 180 23.89 2.65 -19.77
N ILE A 181 23.58 1.58 -20.50
CA ILE A 181 23.14 0.30 -19.94
C ILE A 181 24.23 -0.72 -20.25
N LYS A 182 24.83 -1.30 -19.20
CA LYS A 182 25.73 -2.45 -19.35
C LYS A 182 24.89 -3.71 -19.22
N ILE A 183 24.98 -4.57 -20.23
CA ILE A 183 24.31 -5.86 -20.31
C ILE A 183 25.34 -6.95 -20.07
#